data_AF-A0A1C6QXY5-F1
#
_entry.id   AF-A0A1C6QXY5-F1
#
_cell.length_a   1.000
_cell.length_b   1.000
_cell.length_c   1.000
_cell.angle_alpha   90.00
_cell.angle_beta   90.00
_cell.angle_gamma   90.00
#
_symmetry.space_group_name_H-M   'P 1'
#
loop_
_entity.id
_entity.type
_entity.pdbx_description
1 polymer ?
#
loop_
_entity_poly.entity_id
_entity_poly.type
_entity_poly.pdbx_seq_one_letter_code
_entity_poly.pdbx_strand_id
1 'polypeptide(L)' 'MISHITIDQRDIVYDSRAQQAALSVTVHHRDGATEPSLLVMDPG' A
#
# COMPACT_ATOMS: atom_id res chain seq x y z
N MET A 1 -1.11 -9.42 -12.96
CA MET A 1 -0.37 -8.21 -13.44
C MET A 1 -1.12 -7.01 -12.93
N ILE A 2 -0.44 -6.12 -12.21
CA ILE A 2 -1.08 -4.95 -11.61
C ILE A 2 -1.42 -3.92 -12.71
N SER A 3 -2.60 -3.34 -12.61
CA SER A 3 -3.08 -2.23 -13.44
C SER A 3 -2.86 -0.90 -12.73
N HIS A 4 -3.44 -0.76 -11.53
CA HIS A 4 -3.28 0.42 -10.68
C HIS A 4 -3.50 0.07 -9.21
N ILE A 5 -3.19 1.02 -8.34
CA ILE A 5 -3.34 0.91 -6.89
C ILE A 5 -4.19 2.08 -6.42
N THR A 6 -5.15 1.80 -5.55
CA THR A 6 -5.98 2.80 -4.87
C THR A 6 -5.51 2.93 -3.42
N ILE A 7 -5.35 4.16 -2.94
CA ILE A 7 -5.03 4.44 -1.53
C ILE A 7 -6.33 4.50 -0.75
N ASP A 8 -6.53 3.57 0.19
CA ASP A 8 -7.79 3.43 0.91
C ASP A 8 -7.88 4.42 2.08
N GLN A 9 -6.76 4.61 2.79
CA GLN A 9 -6.64 5.56 3.89
C GLN A 9 -5.30 6.29 3.77
N ARG A 10 -5.32 7.63 3.87
CA ARG A 10 -4.12 8.47 3.70
C ARG A 10 -3.36 8.74 5.00
N ASP A 11 -3.85 8.22 6.12
CA ASP A 11 -3.16 8.33 7.40
C ASP A 11 -1.96 7.39 7.42
N ILE A 12 -0.77 7.97 7.24
CA ILE A 12 0.49 7.23 7.28
C ILE A 12 0.93 7.13 8.73
N VAL A 13 1.10 5.90 9.23
CA VAL A 13 1.79 5.64 10.49
C VAL A 13 3.22 5.27 10.17
N TYR A 14 4.16 6.08 10.66
CA TYR A 14 5.59 5.79 10.60
C TYR A 14 6.01 5.04 11.86
N ASP A 15 6.54 3.82 11.69
CA ASP A 15 7.19 3.06 12.74
C ASP A 15 8.69 3.37 12.76
N SER A 16 9.11 4.13 13.76
CA SER A 16 10.51 4.52 13.94
C SER A 16 11.44 3.37 14.33
N ARG A 17 10.90 2.26 14.88
CA ARG A 17 11.68 1.07 15.22
C ARG A 17 11.98 0.24 13.99
N ALA A 18 10.98 0.07 13.13
CA ALA A 18 11.13 -0.61 11.84
C ALA A 18 11.75 0.30 10.76
N GLN A 19 11.81 1.61 10.99
CA GLN A 19 12.17 2.63 10.00
C GLN A 19 11.32 2.54 8.74
N GLN A 20 10.00 2.33 8.90
CA GLN A 20 9.10 2.09 7.78
C GLN A 20 7.78 2.81 8.00
N ALA A 21 7.17 3.23 6.90
CA ALA A 21 5.80 3.70 6.85
C ALA A 21 4.92 2.66 6.13
N ALA A 22 3.70 2.46 6.61
CA ALA A 22 2.74 1.56 5.97
C ALA A 22 1.45 2.30 5.59
N LEU A 23 0.86 1.93 4.45
CA LEU A 23 -0.38 2.49 3.93
C LEU A 23 -1.30 1.38 3.44
N SER A 24 -2.56 1.39 3.87
CA SER A 24 -3.58 0.48 3.36
C SER A 24 -3.95 0.85 1.92
N VAL A 25 -3.88 -0.13 1.03
CA VAL A 25 -4.16 0.06 -0.40
C VAL A 25 -4.97 -1.10 -0.97
N THR A 26 -5.72 -0.83 -2.03
CA THR A 26 -6.34 -1.86 -2.85
C THR A 26 -5.57 -2.00 -4.17
N VAL A 27 -5.10 -3.21 -4.46
CA VAL A 27 -4.41 -3.54 -5.72
C VAL A 27 -5.44 -4.00 -6.74
N HIS A 28 -5.42 -3.38 -7.92
CA HIS A 28 -6.27 -3.78 -9.04
C HIS A 28 -5.44 -4.51 -10.10
N HIS A 29 -5.88 -5.71 -10.44
CA HIS A 29 -5.25 -6.55 -11.46
C HIS A 29 -5.91 -6.35 -12.82
N ARG A 30 -5.17 -6.63 -13.89
CA ARG A 30 -5.68 -6.49 -15.28
C ARG A 30 -6.83 -7.43 -15.63
N ASP A 31 -6.98 -8.53 -14.90
CA ASP A 31 -8.10 -9.46 -15.03
C ASP A 31 -9.38 -8.98 -14.32
N GLY A 32 -9.33 -7.80 -13.68
CA GLY A 32 -10.44 -7.21 -12.95
C GLY A 32 -10.50 -7.64 -11.48
N ALA A 33 -9.62 -8.54 -11.03
CA ALA A 33 -9.53 -8.89 -9.62
C ALA A 33 -8.99 -7.72 -8.79
N THR A 34 -9.46 -7.62 -7.55
CA THR A 34 -8.96 -6.65 -6.58
C THR A 34 -8.61 -7.34 -5.27
N GLU A 35 -7.53 -6.91 -4.63
CA GLU A 35 -7.11 -7.43 -3.33
C GLU A 35 -6.67 -6.30 -2.38
N PRO A 36 -7.08 -6.36 -1.10
CA PRO A 36 -6.55 -5.45 -0.08
C PRO A 36 -5.10 -5.80 0.23
N SER A 37 -4.27 -4.77 0.44
CA SER A 37 -2.83 -4.91 0.65
C SER A 37 -2.27 -3.76 1.48
N LEU A 38 -0.98 -3.85 1.82
CA LEU A 38 -0.22 -2.83 2.54
C LEU A 38 0.98 -2.39 1.70
N LEU A 39 1.03 -1.11 1.38
CA LEU A 39 2.21 -0.48 0.78
C LEU A 39 3.19 -0.11 1.90
N VAL A 40 4.35 -0.78 1.93
CA VAL A 40 5.44 -0.50 2.86
C VAL A 40 6.45 0.41 2.17
N MET A 41 6.80 1.51 2.81
CA MET A 41 7.74 2.53 2.34
C MET A 41 8.93 2.61 3.29
N ASP A 42 10.13 2.55 2.74
CA ASP A 42 11.39 2.77 3.45
C ASP A 42 11.86 4.21 3.19
N PRO A 43 12.31 4.97 4.21
CA PRO A 43 12.68 6.37 4.08
C PRO A 43 14.00 6.62 3.31
N GLY A 44 14.80 5.59 3.02
CA GLY A 44 16.02 5.70 2.21
C GLY A 44 17.24 6.28 2.92
#